data_AF-A0A9D7VYM7-F1
#
_entry.id   AF-A0A9D7VYM7-F1
#
_cell.length_a   1.000
_cell.length_b   1.000
_cell.length_c   1.000
_cell.angle_alpha   90.00
_cell.angle_beta   90.00
_cell.angle_gamma   90.00
#
_symmetry.space_group_name_H-M   'P 1'
#
loop_
_entity.id
_entity.type
_entity.pdbx_description
1 polymer ?
#
loop_
_entity_poly.entity_id
_entity_poly.type
_entity_poly.pdbx_seq_one_letter_code
_entity_poly.pdbx_strand_id
1 'polypeptide(L)' 'MSLRQNLQDELAREADSGTNFTPEERILLSNILRLREVRVDDVMIPRADIDSVEDSVPLARLM' A
#
# COMPACT_ATOMS: atom_id res chain seq x y z
N MET A 1 -5.62 5.52 23.49
CA MET A 1 -5.23 4.43 22.57
C MET A 1 -6.09 4.56 21.32
N SER A 2 -5.50 4.65 20.13
CA SER A 2 -6.26 4.73 18.88
C SER A 2 -6.77 3.34 18.48
N LEU A 3 -7.95 3.26 17.87
CA LEU A 3 -8.49 2.02 17.29
C LEU A 3 -7.47 1.32 16.37
N ARG A 4 -6.62 2.09 15.68
CA ARG A 4 -5.54 1.57 14.84
C ARG A 4 -4.48 0.82 15.64
N GLN A 5 -3.99 1.41 16.73
CA GLN A 5 -2.98 0.78 17.57
C GLN A 5 -3.52 -0.52 18.13
N ASN A 6 -4.78 -0.52 18.60
CA ASN A 6 -5.44 -1.73 19.09
C ASN A 6 -5.51 -2.83 18.02
N LEU A 7 -5.86 -2.47 16.78
CA LEU A 7 -5.92 -3.41 15.66
C LEU A 7 -4.54 -3.93 15.23
N GLN A 8 -3.52 -3.07 15.19
CA GLN A 8 -2.15 -3.47 14.88
C GLN A 8 -1.59 -4.41 15.95
N ASP A 9 -1.80 -4.08 17.22
CA ASP A 9 -1.36 -4.89 18.35
C ASP A 9 -2.08 -6.26 18.34
N GLU A 10 -3.37 -6.29 18.01
CA GLU A 10 -4.14 -7.53 17.90
C GLU A 10 -3.70 -8.39 16.72
N LEU A 11 -3.39 -7.78 15.58
CA LEU A 11 -2.90 -8.48 14.39
C LEU A 11 -1.50 -9.08 14.60
N ALA A 12 -0.69 -8.43 15.43
CA ALA A 12 0.68 -8.84 15.79
C ALA A 12 0.72 -9.92 16.88
N ARG A 13 -0.35 -10.10 17.66
CA ARG A 13 -0.45 -11.24 18.60
C ARG A 13 -0.53 -12.55 17.81
N GLU A 14 0.39 -13.47 18.12
CA GLU A 14 0.32 -14.83 17.59
C GLU A 14 -1.01 -15.47 18.02
N ALA A 15 -1.63 -16.19 17.09
CA ALA A 15 -2.97 -16.73 17.23
C ALA A 15 -2.99 -17.92 18.21
N ASP A 16 -2.80 -17.66 19.50
CA ASP A 16 -2.80 -18.71 20.51
C ASP A 16 -4.22 -19.19 20.89
N SER A 17 -5.25 -18.61 20.27
CA SER A 17 -6.64 -19.03 20.52
C SER A 17 -7.58 -18.62 19.39
N GLY A 18 -7.90 -19.54 18.47
CA GLY A 18 -8.99 -19.40 17.50
C GLY A 18 -8.77 -18.31 16.45
N THR A 19 -8.14 -18.65 15.34
CA THR A 19 -7.80 -17.69 14.26
C THR A 19 -9.05 -17.06 13.63
N ASN A 20 -9.35 -15.81 13.99
CA ASN A 20 -10.35 -14.97 13.31
C ASN A 20 -9.93 -14.56 11.87
N PHE A 21 -8.64 -14.71 11.53
CA PHE A 21 -8.07 -14.34 10.23
C PHE A 21 -7.00 -15.36 9.82
N THR A 22 -6.92 -15.67 8.52
CA THR A 22 -5.85 -16.48 7.95
C THR A 22 -4.51 -15.72 7.94
N PRO A 23 -3.37 -16.41 7.79
CA PRO A 23 -2.07 -15.75 7.64
C PRO A 23 -2.03 -14.71 6.50
N GLU A 24 -2.68 -15.00 5.37
CA GLU A 24 -2.75 -14.11 4.21
C GLU A 24 -3.60 -12.87 4.51
N GLU A 25 -4.74 -13.03 5.17
CA GLU A 25 -5.60 -11.93 5.59
C GLU A 25 -4.89 -11.01 6.58
N ARG A 26 -4.05 -11.56 7.47
CA ARG A 26 -3.22 -10.77 8.40
C ARG A 26 -2.20 -9.92 7.66
N ILE A 27 -1.53 -10.48 6.65
CA ILE A 27 -0.59 -9.72 5.82
C ILE A 27 -1.31 -8.58 5.11
N LEU A 28 -2.47 -8.85 4.52
CA LEU A 28 -3.26 -7.86 3.80
C LEU A 28 -3.75 -6.74 4.71
N LEU A 29 -4.30 -7.06 5.89
CA LEU A 29 -4.75 -6.09 6.87
C LEU A 29 -3.59 -5.23 7.40
N SER A 30 -2.43 -5.84 7.64
CA SER A 30 -1.21 -5.12 8.04
C SER A 30 -0.78 -4.12 6.96
N ASN A 31 -0.79 -4.55 5.70
CA ASN A 31 -0.47 -3.68 4.55
C ASN A 31 -1.47 -2.53 4.41
N ILE A 32 -2.77 -2.77 4.55
CA ILE A 32 -3.81 -1.73 4.48
C ILE A 32 -3.62 -0.69 5.59
N LEU A 33 -3.38 -1.14 6.83
CA LEU A 33 -3.18 -0.25 7.97
C LEU A 33 -1.92 0.61 7.79
N ARG A 34 -0.85 0.07 7.20
CA ARG A 34 0.37 0.81 6.85
C ARG A 34 0.17 1.78 5.70
N LEU A 35 -0.49 1.37 4.62
CA LEU A 35 -0.73 2.20 3.43
C LEU A 35 -1.58 3.44 3.74
N ARG A 36 -2.50 3.36 4.71
CA ARG A 36 -3.30 4.52 5.14
C ARG A 36 -2.46 5.66 5.71
N GLU A 37 -1.24 5.39 6.15
CA GLU A 37 -0.33 6.40 6.70
C GLU A 37 0.56 7.03 5.62
N VAL A 38 0.59 6.45 4.42
CA VAL A 38 1.35 6.92 3.26
C VAL A 38 0.44 7.81 2.41
N ARG A 39 0.85 9.06 2.17
CA ARG A 39 0.16 9.96 1.26
C ARG A 39 0.68 9.75 -0.15
N VAL A 40 -0.11 10.17 -1.14
CA VAL A 40 0.33 10.16 -2.55
C VAL A 40 1.64 10.95 -2.72
N ASP A 41 1.78 12.07 -2.02
CA ASP A 41 3.01 12.89 -2.04
C ASP A 41 4.26 12.12 -1.58
N ASP A 42 4.11 11.10 -0.73
CA ASP A 42 5.24 10.34 -0.17
C ASP A 42 5.77 9.27 -1.15
N VAL A 43 5.00 8.93 -2.20
CA VAL A 43 5.33 7.85 -3.15
C VAL A 43 5.25 8.27 -4.62
N MET A 44 4.72 9.45 -4.93
CA MET A 44 4.59 9.90 -6.31
C MET A 44 5.95 10.16 -6.98
N ILE A 45 6.02 9.93 -8.29
CA ILE A 45 7.12 10.44 -9.11
C ILE A 45 6.87 11.95 -9.33
N PRO A 46 7.81 12.84 -8.97
CA PRO A 46 7.65 14.27 -9.18
C PRO A 46 7.33 14.59 -10.65
N ARG A 47 6.47 15.57 -10.92
CA ARG A 47 6.04 15.89 -12.29
C ARG A 47 7.19 16.22 -13.25
N ALA A 48 8.29 16.76 -12.74
CA ALA A 48 9.49 17.06 -13.52
C ALA A 48 10.26 15.80 -13.95
N ASP A 49 10.07 14.68 -13.24
CA ASP A 49 10.80 13.43 -13.42
C ASP A 49 9.96 12.36 -14.18
N ILE A 50 8.77 12.74 -14.68
CA ILE A 50 7.94 11.84 -15.49
C ILE A 50 8.44 11.82 -16.93
N ASP A 51 8.95 10.68 -17.37
CA ASP A 51 9.20 10.41 -18.80
C ASP A 51 7.87 10.33 -19.54
N SER A 52 7.59 11.34 -20.37
CA SER A 52 6.33 11.47 -21.10
C SER A 52 6.55 11.55 -22.61
N VAL A 53 5.49 11.27 -23.37
CA VAL A 53 5.46 11.39 -24.83
C VAL A 53 4.29 12.28 -25.24
N GLU A 54 4.40 12.92 -26.40
CA GLU A 54 3.30 13.70 -26.98
C GLU A 54 2.12 12.80 -27.38
N ASP A 55 0.90 13.32 -27.33
CA ASP A 55 -0.29 12.53 -27.70
C ASP A 55 -0.24 12.03 -29.15
N SER A 56 0.40 12.81 -30.03
CA SER A 56 0.49 12.55 -31.46
C SER A 56 1.70 11.70 -31.83
N VAL A 57 2.46 11.20 -30.85
CA VAL A 57 3.66 10.41 -31.13
C VAL A 57 3.26 9.14 -31.90
N PRO A 58 3.86 8.85 -33.06
CA PRO A 58 3.54 7.63 -33.80
C PRO A 58 4.11 6.41 -33.06
N LEU A 59 3.41 5.27 -33.13
CA LEU A 59 3.84 4.01 -32.50
C LEU A 59 5.26 3.59 -32.90
N ALA A 60 5.68 3.89 -34.13
CA ALA A 60 7.05 3.59 -34.61
C ALA A 60 8.16 4.38 -33.85
N ARG A 61 7.79 5.40 -33.07
CA ARG A 61 8.68 6.20 -32.23
C ARG A 61 8.56 5.85 -30.73
N LEU A 62 7.61 5.00 -30.34
CA LEU A 62 7.63 4.39 -29.00
C LEU A 62 8.70 3.29 -28.99
N MET A 63 9.47 3.23 -27.90
CA MET A 63 10.32 2.08 -27.57
C MET A 63 9.48 0.89 -27.09
#